data_AF-A0A2B4R3A6-F1
#
_entry.id   AF-A0A2B4R3A6-F1
#
_cell.length_a   1.000
_cell.length_b   1.000
_cell.length_c   1.000
_cell.angle_alpha   90.00
_cell.angle_beta   90.00
_cell.angle_gamma   90.00
#
_symmetry.space_group_name_H-M   'P 1'
#
loop_
_entity.id
_entity.type
_entity.pdbx_description
1 polymer ?
#
loop_
_entity_poly.entity_id
_entity_poly.type
_entity_poly.pdbx_seq_one_letter_code
_entity_poly.pdbx_strand_id
1 'polypeptide(L)'
;IAPTGTIGLVMDCDTTGVEPDFALVKFKKLAGGGYFKIINRIVPIALENLGYSPLEIEDISRYAVGHGTLEGAPGVNFESLKEKGFSSTALEVLNKALKDTFDITFAFNKWTLSEEFCTQTLGFSPQQLDDLQFNMLKELGFSESDIEKANNFCCGTMTLEGAPHLKEDHLPVFDCANPCGRIGKRFLSTKSHILMMAAAQPFISGSISKTINMPNAATVEECLESYMLSWKSGLKCNALYRDGSKLSQPLNASVLLGDDADDDDIEAVVESPNAERASQVAEKIVERIVERVVPMKERNRLPMRRKGYTQKATVGGHKVFLRTGEYGDGSIGEIFIDMHKEGAAFRSLMNSFAMAISLGLQYGVPLEEFVDAFAFTRFEPCGMVTGNDAIKMATSILDYIFRELAVSY
;
A
#
# COMPACT_ATOMS: atom_id res chain seq x y z
N ILE A 1 -24.59 -15.54 -1.16
CA ILE A 1 -24.21 -14.19 -0.70
C ILE A 1 -23.03 -13.75 -1.54
N ALA A 2 -23.22 -12.76 -2.40
CA ALA A 2 -22.17 -12.21 -3.25
C ALA A 2 -21.28 -11.25 -2.45
N PRO A 3 -20.05 -10.95 -2.92
CA PRO A 3 -19.25 -9.87 -2.38
C PRO A 3 -19.98 -8.53 -2.56
N THR A 4 -19.95 -7.68 -1.54
CA THR A 4 -20.61 -6.36 -1.60
C THR A 4 -19.62 -5.22 -1.44
N GLY A 5 -18.32 -5.39 -1.75
CA GLY A 5 -17.29 -4.35 -1.54
C GLY A 5 -17.70 -2.95 -2.01
N THR A 6 -17.93 -2.79 -3.31
CA THR A 6 -18.31 -1.48 -3.89
C THR A 6 -19.67 -0.99 -3.39
N ILE A 7 -20.68 -1.86 -3.33
CA ILE A 7 -22.04 -1.46 -2.95
C ILE A 7 -22.12 -1.12 -1.47
N GLY A 8 -21.46 -1.88 -0.60
CA GLY A 8 -21.38 -1.63 0.84
C GLY A 8 -20.71 -0.29 1.13
N LEU A 9 -19.64 0.05 0.41
CA LEU A 9 -19.02 1.37 0.51
C LEU A 9 -19.95 2.50 0.07
N VAL A 10 -20.69 2.32 -1.03
CA VAL A 10 -21.68 3.32 -1.51
C VAL A 10 -22.86 3.46 -0.53
N MET A 11 -23.25 2.38 0.14
CA MET A 11 -24.33 2.34 1.12
C MET A 11 -23.86 2.71 2.54
N ASP A 12 -22.59 3.09 2.72
CA ASP A 12 -22.00 3.44 4.01
C ASP A 12 -22.16 2.32 5.08
N CYS A 13 -22.07 1.06 4.64
CA CYS A 13 -22.08 -0.11 5.52
C CYS A 13 -20.71 -0.30 6.18
N ASP A 14 -20.70 -0.57 7.48
CA ASP A 14 -19.45 -0.84 8.22
C ASP A 14 -18.77 -2.13 7.76
N THR A 15 -19.53 -3.15 7.35
CA THR A 15 -19.02 -4.44 6.86
C THR A 15 -19.54 -4.77 5.45
N THR A 16 -18.82 -5.65 4.75
CA THR A 16 -19.17 -6.06 3.39
C THR A 16 -19.78 -7.46 3.37
N GLY A 17 -21.11 -7.52 3.41
CA GLY A 17 -21.87 -8.76 3.27
C GLY A 17 -21.93 -9.52 4.59
N VAL A 18 -21.24 -10.65 4.70
CA VAL A 18 -21.12 -11.41 5.97
C VAL A 18 -19.70 -11.41 6.51
N GLU A 19 -18.85 -10.53 5.98
CA GLU A 19 -17.50 -10.31 6.48
C GLU A 19 -17.56 -9.67 7.88
N PRO A 20 -16.71 -10.10 8.83
CA PRO A 20 -16.45 -9.28 10.01
C PRO A 20 -15.79 -7.96 9.59
N ASP A 21 -15.79 -6.98 10.48
CA ASP A 21 -15.07 -5.75 10.16
C ASP A 21 -13.57 -6.02 10.00
N PHE A 22 -12.96 -5.35 9.04
CA PHE A 22 -11.55 -5.50 8.74
C PHE A 22 -10.67 -4.79 9.77
N ALA A 23 -11.08 -3.59 10.20
CA ALA A 23 -10.33 -2.77 11.14
C ALA A 23 -11.25 -1.85 11.96
N LEU A 24 -10.87 -1.57 13.20
CA LEU A 24 -11.59 -0.69 14.11
C LEU A 24 -11.50 0.79 13.73
N VAL A 25 -10.39 1.19 13.10
CA VAL A 25 -10.17 2.55 12.60
C VAL A 25 -9.83 2.46 11.12
N LYS A 26 -10.53 3.26 10.32
CA LYS A 26 -10.41 3.31 8.85
C LYS A 26 -9.94 4.68 8.41
N PHE A 27 -9.24 4.71 7.29
CA PHE A 27 -8.75 5.95 6.69
C PHE A 27 -9.52 6.26 5.42
N LYS A 28 -9.93 7.52 5.29
CA LYS A 28 -10.59 8.02 4.09
C LYS A 28 -9.71 9.09 3.44
N LYS A 29 -9.22 8.80 2.24
CA LYS A 29 -8.52 9.78 1.40
C LYS A 29 -9.50 10.85 0.94
N LEU A 30 -9.16 12.11 1.13
CA LEU A 30 -9.99 13.24 0.68
C LEU A 30 -9.62 13.62 -0.76
N ALA A 31 -10.61 14.08 -1.54
CA ALA A 31 -10.39 14.47 -2.94
C ALA A 31 -9.38 15.63 -3.11
N GLY A 32 -9.19 16.45 -2.07
CA GLY A 32 -8.21 17.54 -2.04
C GLY A 32 -6.82 17.15 -1.52
N GLY A 33 -6.57 15.86 -1.29
CA GLY A 33 -5.38 15.38 -0.58
C GLY A 33 -5.60 15.29 0.94
N GLY A 34 -4.76 14.50 1.62
CA GLY A 34 -4.89 14.20 3.04
C GLY A 34 -5.82 13.02 3.34
N TYR A 35 -5.81 12.61 4.61
CA TYR A 35 -6.54 11.43 5.10
C TYR A 35 -7.33 11.80 6.35
N PHE A 36 -8.53 11.25 6.47
CA PHE A 36 -9.37 11.39 7.65
C PHE A 36 -9.54 10.04 8.35
N LYS A 37 -9.27 10.00 9.66
CA LYS A 37 -9.48 8.81 10.50
C LYS A 37 -10.94 8.70 10.93
N ILE A 38 -11.53 7.53 10.74
CA ILE A 38 -12.91 7.24 11.11
C ILE A 38 -12.88 6.00 11.99
N ILE A 39 -13.31 6.14 13.25
CA ILE A 39 -13.62 4.96 14.07
C ILE A 39 -14.86 4.26 13.51
N ASN A 40 -14.86 2.93 13.53
CA ASN A 40 -16.06 2.15 13.25
C ASN A 40 -17.20 2.66 14.14
N ARG A 41 -18.32 3.05 13.52
CA ARG A 41 -19.48 3.66 14.18
C ARG A 41 -20.16 2.71 15.18
N ILE A 42 -19.98 1.40 15.00
CA ILE A 42 -20.46 0.37 15.92
C ILE A 42 -19.68 0.36 17.23
N VAL A 43 -18.44 0.84 17.26
CA VAL A 43 -17.63 0.80 18.50
C VAL A 43 -18.31 1.60 19.63
N PRO A 44 -18.64 2.90 19.47
CA PRO A 44 -19.38 3.64 20.50
C PRO A 44 -20.72 3.01 20.88
N ILE A 45 -21.47 2.50 19.90
CA ILE A 45 -22.79 1.88 20.11
C ILE A 45 -22.67 0.59 20.93
N ALA A 46 -21.66 -0.24 20.63
CA ALA A 46 -21.40 -1.46 21.38
C ALA A 46 -20.96 -1.14 22.82
N LEU A 47 -20.10 -0.13 23.00
CA LEU A 47 -19.69 0.31 24.34
C LEU A 47 -20.87 0.84 25.17
N GLU A 48 -21.77 1.62 24.57
CA GLU A 48 -23.00 2.08 25.24
C GLU A 48 -23.86 0.91 25.71
N ASN A 49 -24.08 -0.09 24.85
CA ASN A 49 -24.83 -1.30 25.19
C ASN A 49 -24.14 -2.17 26.26
N LEU A 50 -22.81 -2.10 26.35
CA LEU A 50 -22.01 -2.75 27.37
C LEU A 50 -21.98 -1.98 28.70
N GLY A 51 -22.63 -0.81 28.77
CA GLY A 51 -22.83 -0.04 29.98
C GLY A 51 -21.74 0.99 30.30
N TYR A 52 -20.90 1.35 29.33
CA TYR A 52 -19.92 2.42 29.50
C TYR A 52 -20.57 3.80 29.44
N SER A 53 -20.09 4.73 30.26
CA SER A 53 -20.55 6.12 30.27
C SER A 53 -20.04 6.89 29.04
N PRO A 54 -20.66 8.03 28.68
CA PRO A 54 -20.23 8.84 27.54
C PRO A 54 -18.76 9.28 27.61
N LEU A 55 -18.25 9.56 28.81
CA LEU A 55 -16.84 9.94 29.02
C LEU A 55 -15.90 8.75 28.79
N GLU A 56 -16.23 7.56 29.31
CA GLU A 56 -15.43 6.35 29.07
C GLU A 56 -15.42 5.99 27.58
N ILE A 57 -16.56 6.12 26.89
CA ILE A 57 -16.65 5.87 25.44
C ILE A 57 -15.76 6.84 24.66
N GLU A 58 -15.76 8.12 25.04
CA GLU A 58 -14.90 9.12 24.42
C GLU A 58 -13.41 8.81 24.64
N ASP A 59 -13.01 8.49 25.87
CA ASP A 59 -11.63 8.11 26.19
C ASP A 59 -11.16 6.87 25.43
N ILE A 60 -12.00 5.82 25.36
CA ILE A 60 -11.74 4.60 24.60
C ILE A 60 -11.63 4.90 23.11
N SER A 61 -12.53 5.74 22.57
CA SER A 61 -12.52 6.11 21.15
C SER A 61 -11.27 6.93 20.80
N ARG A 62 -10.88 7.87 21.66
CA ARG A 62 -9.65 8.68 21.49
C ARG A 62 -8.39 7.82 21.59
N TYR A 63 -8.38 6.80 22.43
CA TYR A 63 -7.27 5.85 22.49
C TYR A 63 -7.04 5.13 21.15
N ALA A 64 -8.13 4.74 20.47
CA ALA A 64 -8.04 4.09 19.16
C ALA A 64 -7.69 5.07 18.02
N VAL A 65 -8.38 6.23 17.96
CA VAL A 65 -8.29 7.19 16.85
C VAL A 65 -7.09 8.13 16.96
N GLY A 66 -6.69 8.45 18.19
CA GLY A 66 -5.69 9.46 18.50
C GLY A 66 -6.29 10.84 18.74
N HIS A 67 -5.51 11.69 19.43
CA HIS A 67 -5.89 13.06 19.77
C HIS A 67 -5.62 14.06 18.64
N GLY A 68 -4.83 13.68 17.63
CA GLY A 68 -4.40 14.57 16.54
C GLY A 68 -3.52 15.74 17.01
N THR A 69 -2.94 15.63 18.21
CA THR A 69 -2.06 16.63 18.81
C THR A 69 -1.06 15.96 19.75
N LEU A 70 0.05 16.66 20.01
CA LEU A 70 1.03 16.30 21.04
C LEU A 70 0.86 17.14 22.31
N GLU A 71 -0.17 17.98 22.40
CA GLU A 71 -0.49 18.68 23.65
C GLU A 71 -0.94 17.67 24.72
N GLY A 72 -0.24 17.64 25.86
CA GLY A 72 -0.49 16.68 26.94
C GLY A 72 -0.04 15.25 26.66
N ALA A 73 0.67 15.00 25.55
CA ALA A 73 1.17 13.67 25.23
C ALA A 73 2.26 13.19 26.22
N PRO A 74 2.34 11.88 26.48
CA PRO A 74 3.45 11.30 27.25
C PRO A 74 4.77 11.34 26.45
N GLY A 75 5.87 11.73 27.11
CA GLY A 75 7.20 11.75 26.50
C GLY A 75 7.41 12.96 25.58
N VAL A 76 7.17 12.80 24.28
CA VAL A 76 7.24 13.91 23.31
C VAL A 76 5.94 14.71 23.37
N ASN A 77 6.00 15.96 23.84
CA ASN A 77 4.86 16.86 23.91
C ASN A 77 5.27 18.31 23.69
N PHE A 78 4.30 19.23 23.62
CA PHE A 78 4.61 20.65 23.36
C PHE A 78 5.44 21.31 24.46
N GLU A 79 5.43 20.81 25.70
CA GLU A 79 6.30 21.34 26.76
C GLU A 79 7.75 20.87 26.55
N SER A 80 7.96 19.56 26.35
CA SER A 80 9.29 19.00 26.09
C SER A 80 9.90 19.49 24.77
N LEU A 81 9.08 19.76 23.75
CA LEU A 81 9.54 20.38 22.50
C LEU A 81 9.95 21.85 22.70
N LYS A 82 9.25 22.63 23.54
CA LYS A 82 9.67 24.00 23.88
C LYS A 82 11.04 24.02 24.54
N GLU A 83 11.29 23.08 25.45
CA GLU A 83 12.61 22.91 26.09
C GLU A 83 13.73 22.60 25.08
N LYS A 84 13.37 21.98 23.94
CA LYS A 84 14.28 21.71 22.80
C LYS A 84 14.38 22.86 21.80
N GLY A 85 13.80 24.03 22.11
CA GLY A 85 13.90 25.23 21.27
C GLY A 85 12.78 25.42 20.25
N PHE A 86 11.70 24.63 20.31
CA PHE A 86 10.55 24.84 19.44
C PHE A 86 9.79 26.12 19.82
N SER A 87 9.73 27.05 18.87
CA SER A 87 8.96 28.29 19.00
C SER A 87 7.46 28.02 18.96
N SER A 88 6.65 28.94 19.50
CA SER A 88 5.18 28.84 19.43
C SER A 88 4.68 28.68 17.99
N THR A 89 5.31 29.37 17.04
CA THR A 89 4.97 29.29 15.62
C THR A 89 5.28 27.90 15.04
N ALA A 90 6.44 27.31 15.39
CA ALA A 90 6.79 25.96 14.95
C ALA A 90 5.81 24.92 15.50
N LEU A 91 5.39 25.06 16.76
CA LEU A 91 4.41 24.17 17.39
C LEU A 91 3.02 24.30 16.76
N GLU A 92 2.59 25.50 16.37
CA GLU A 92 1.32 25.70 15.66
C GLU A 92 1.33 25.02 14.28
N VAL A 93 2.44 25.11 13.55
CA VAL A 93 2.61 24.44 12.25
C VAL A 93 2.60 22.92 12.44
N LEU A 94 3.34 22.42 13.43
CA LEU A 94 3.38 21.01 13.78
C LEU A 94 1.98 20.50 14.17
N ASN A 95 1.25 21.24 15.01
CA ASN A 95 -0.11 20.86 15.44
C ASN A 95 -1.10 20.77 14.27
N LYS A 96 -0.90 21.55 13.21
CA LYS A 96 -1.70 21.42 11.99
C LYS A 96 -1.34 20.15 11.22
N ALA A 97 -0.04 19.87 11.06
CA ALA A 97 0.43 18.69 10.34
C ALA A 97 0.05 17.37 11.02
N LEU A 98 0.10 17.33 12.36
CA LEU A 98 -0.17 16.13 13.16
C LEU A 98 -1.59 15.57 12.99
N LYS A 99 -2.58 16.40 12.62
CA LYS A 99 -3.97 15.98 12.46
C LYS A 99 -4.15 14.92 11.36
N ASP A 100 -3.38 15.05 10.29
CA ASP A 100 -3.51 14.21 9.10
C ASP A 100 -2.39 13.15 9.04
N THR A 101 -1.59 13.03 10.10
CA THR A 101 -0.39 12.19 10.13
C THR A 101 -0.67 10.81 10.73
N PHE A 102 -0.05 9.78 10.15
CA PHE A 102 -0.13 8.38 10.58
C PHE A 102 0.92 8.01 11.61
N ASP A 103 2.13 8.57 11.46
CA ASP A 103 3.23 8.43 12.41
C ASP A 103 3.83 9.82 12.68
N ILE A 104 3.89 10.22 13.95
CA ILE A 104 4.30 11.57 14.33
C ILE A 104 5.65 11.97 13.75
N THR A 105 6.55 11.01 13.51
CA THR A 105 7.89 11.24 12.94
C THR A 105 7.80 11.93 11.57
N PHE A 106 6.75 11.68 10.79
CA PHE A 106 6.54 12.32 9.49
C PHE A 106 6.21 13.81 9.60
N ALA A 107 5.75 14.30 10.75
CA ALA A 107 5.54 15.73 10.95
C ALA A 107 6.85 16.47 11.33
N PHE A 108 7.90 15.74 11.74
CA PHE A 108 9.19 16.29 12.13
C PHE A 108 10.21 16.23 10.99
N ASN A 109 10.00 17.08 9.98
CA ASN A 109 10.88 17.18 8.81
C ASN A 109 11.09 18.66 8.41
N LYS A 110 12.05 18.92 7.53
CA LYS A 110 12.38 20.28 7.06
C LYS A 110 11.28 20.97 6.24
N TRP A 111 10.36 20.22 5.63
CA TRP A 111 9.25 20.77 4.85
C TRP A 111 8.15 21.30 5.76
N THR A 112 7.87 20.59 6.85
CA THR A 112 6.88 21.00 7.85
C THR A 112 7.44 22.11 8.74
N LEU A 113 8.67 21.96 9.25
CA LEU A 113 9.24 22.89 10.24
C LEU A 113 10.08 24.02 9.62
N SER A 114 10.25 24.03 8.30
CA SER A 114 11.21 24.85 7.53
C SER A 114 12.68 24.46 7.73
N GLU A 115 13.44 24.50 6.63
CA GLU A 115 14.88 24.22 6.64
C GLU A 115 15.67 25.22 7.49
N GLU A 116 15.24 26.49 7.51
CA GLU A 116 15.85 27.54 8.32
C GLU A 116 15.76 27.22 9.83
N PHE A 117 14.59 26.80 10.30
CA PHE A 117 14.40 26.43 11.70
C PHE A 117 15.22 25.18 12.06
N CYS A 118 15.20 24.14 11.21
CA CYS A 118 15.94 22.91 11.45
C CYS A 118 17.47 23.15 11.51
N THR A 119 18.00 24.03 10.66
CA THR A 119 19.44 24.31 10.59
C THR A 119 19.88 25.34 11.63
N GLN A 120 19.20 26.49 11.72
CA GLN A 120 19.63 27.60 12.58
C GLN A 120 19.21 27.44 14.04
N THR A 121 18.07 26.79 14.32
CA THR A 121 17.55 26.65 15.69
C THR A 121 17.87 25.28 16.27
N LEU A 122 17.59 24.21 15.53
CA LEU A 122 17.83 22.84 16.01
C LEU A 122 19.27 22.36 15.74
N GLY A 123 20.02 23.02 14.86
CA GLY A 123 21.43 22.74 14.62
C GLY A 123 21.70 21.54 13.71
N PHE A 124 20.70 21.06 12.95
CA PHE A 124 20.88 19.95 12.02
C PHE A 124 21.58 20.40 10.74
N SER A 125 22.41 19.52 10.17
CA SER A 125 23.04 19.79 8.87
C SER A 125 22.06 19.53 7.71
N PRO A 126 22.24 20.19 6.55
CA PRO A 126 21.44 19.87 5.36
C PRO A 126 21.55 18.38 4.97
N GLN A 127 22.74 17.79 5.14
CA GLN A 127 22.96 16.36 4.86
C GLN A 127 22.12 15.45 5.75
N GLN A 128 21.98 15.79 7.04
CA GLN A 128 21.09 15.06 7.93
C GLN A 128 19.63 15.20 7.50
N LEU A 129 19.21 16.39 7.09
CA LEU A 129 17.83 16.65 6.67
C LEU A 129 17.45 16.07 5.29
N ASP A 130 18.45 15.70 4.49
CA ASP A 130 18.30 15.00 3.21
C ASP A 130 18.42 13.48 3.34
N ASP A 131 18.86 12.97 4.49
CA ASP A 131 18.97 11.53 4.74
C ASP A 131 17.59 10.92 5.03
N LEU A 132 17.23 9.90 4.25
CA LEU A 132 15.97 9.17 4.35
C LEU A 132 15.84 8.42 5.70
N GLN A 133 16.96 8.07 6.32
CA GLN A 133 16.98 7.40 7.64
C GLN A 133 16.88 8.37 8.81
N PHE A 134 16.90 9.68 8.56
CA PHE A 134 17.02 10.66 9.61
C PHE A 134 15.75 10.72 10.47
N ASN A 135 15.90 10.44 11.76
CA ASN A 135 14.83 10.60 12.74
C ASN A 135 15.12 11.80 13.64
N MET A 136 14.47 12.92 13.32
CA MET A 136 14.65 14.18 14.05
C MET A 136 14.38 14.04 15.56
N LEU A 137 13.37 13.27 15.96
CA LEU A 137 13.04 13.10 17.38
C LEU A 137 14.13 12.33 18.14
N LYS A 138 14.70 11.29 17.54
CA LYS A 138 15.84 10.56 18.15
C LYS A 138 17.06 11.48 18.31
N GLU A 139 17.36 12.28 17.30
CA GLU A 139 18.49 13.22 17.32
C GLU A 139 18.29 14.38 18.30
N LEU A 140 17.03 14.78 18.56
CA LEU A 140 16.68 15.67 19.65
C LEU A 140 16.82 15.02 21.03
N GLY A 141 17.14 13.72 21.11
CA GLY A 141 17.40 12.97 22.34
C GLY A 141 16.17 12.35 22.98
N PHE A 142 15.07 12.20 22.25
CA PHE A 142 13.91 11.43 22.73
C PHE A 142 14.16 9.93 22.60
N SER A 143 13.76 9.16 23.61
CA SER A 143 13.86 7.71 23.56
C SER A 143 12.84 7.11 22.59
N GLU A 144 13.11 5.92 22.04
CA GLU A 144 12.14 5.22 21.19
C GLU A 144 10.81 4.98 21.90
N SER A 145 10.85 4.68 23.20
CA SER A 145 9.65 4.49 24.01
C SER A 145 8.82 5.78 24.14
N ASP A 146 9.47 6.94 24.27
CA ASP A 146 8.77 8.23 24.37
C ASP A 146 8.13 8.62 23.04
N ILE A 147 8.84 8.36 21.94
CA ILE A 147 8.32 8.58 20.58
C ILE A 147 7.11 7.68 20.34
N GLU A 148 7.18 6.40 20.71
CA GLU A 148 6.07 5.45 20.53
C GLU A 148 4.85 5.83 21.38
N LYS A 149 5.03 6.22 22.64
CA LYS A 149 3.94 6.67 23.51
C LYS A 149 3.28 7.94 22.97
N ALA A 150 4.07 8.90 22.54
CA ALA A 150 3.58 10.12 21.91
C ALA A 150 2.85 9.84 20.59
N ASN A 151 3.37 8.89 19.80
CA ASN A 151 2.76 8.44 18.56
C ASN A 151 1.39 7.82 18.82
N ASN A 152 1.30 6.90 19.76
CA ASN A 152 0.05 6.24 20.13
C ASN A 152 -0.98 7.24 20.67
N PHE A 153 -0.55 8.25 21.42
CA PHE A 153 -1.43 9.32 21.90
C PHE A 153 -1.96 10.22 20.76
N CYS A 154 -1.08 10.69 19.88
CA CYS A 154 -1.43 11.62 18.81
C CYS A 154 -2.14 10.93 17.65
N CYS A 155 -1.54 9.84 17.14
CA CYS A 155 -2.00 9.15 15.96
C CYS A 155 -3.00 8.03 16.27
N GLY A 156 -3.14 7.61 17.52
CA GLY A 156 -4.03 6.53 17.94
C GLY A 156 -3.38 5.17 17.83
N THR A 157 -3.83 4.22 18.65
CA THR A 157 -3.32 2.85 18.65
C THR A 157 -3.97 1.98 17.57
N MET A 158 -5.08 2.43 16.99
CA MET A 158 -5.96 1.71 16.06
C MET A 158 -6.60 0.44 16.63
N THR A 159 -6.38 0.13 17.91
CA THR A 159 -6.99 -0.99 18.63
C THR A 159 -7.67 -0.51 19.91
N LEU A 160 -8.49 -1.37 20.49
CA LEU A 160 -9.05 -1.16 21.83
C LEU A 160 -8.29 -1.94 22.90
N GLU A 161 -7.32 -2.78 22.52
CA GLU A 161 -6.46 -3.49 23.46
C GLU A 161 -5.65 -2.50 24.31
N GLY A 162 -5.82 -2.57 25.64
CA GLY A 162 -5.20 -1.63 26.58
C GLY A 162 -5.87 -0.25 26.66
N ALA A 163 -7.03 -0.06 26.02
CA ALA A 163 -7.79 1.19 26.14
C ALA A 163 -8.18 1.46 27.61
N PRO A 164 -8.18 2.73 28.05
CA PRO A 164 -8.61 3.08 29.40
C PRO A 164 -10.07 2.65 29.63
N HIS A 165 -10.40 2.26 30.87
CA HIS A 165 -11.73 1.83 31.31
C HIS A 165 -12.28 0.52 30.72
N LEU A 166 -11.84 0.13 29.52
CA LEU A 166 -12.33 -1.06 28.83
C LEU A 166 -11.95 -2.34 29.58
N LYS A 167 -12.97 -3.12 29.93
CA LYS A 167 -12.81 -4.44 30.56
C LYS A 167 -12.33 -5.45 29.53
N GLU A 168 -11.34 -6.26 29.90
CA GLU A 168 -10.80 -7.35 29.09
C GLU A 168 -11.89 -8.32 28.60
N ASP A 169 -12.89 -8.62 29.44
CA ASP A 169 -14.01 -9.51 29.08
C ASP A 169 -14.89 -8.97 27.94
N HIS A 170 -14.81 -7.67 27.65
CA HIS A 170 -15.58 -7.03 26.58
C HIS A 170 -14.78 -6.95 25.26
N LEU A 171 -13.46 -7.14 25.28
CA LEU A 171 -12.62 -7.12 24.07
C LEU A 171 -13.09 -8.06 22.96
N PRO A 172 -13.58 -9.29 23.22
CA PRO A 172 -14.04 -10.19 22.16
C PRO A 172 -15.15 -9.62 21.27
N VAL A 173 -15.91 -8.61 21.74
CA VAL A 173 -16.94 -7.94 20.95
C VAL A 173 -16.35 -7.17 19.76
N PHE A 174 -15.10 -6.74 19.89
CA PHE A 174 -14.42 -5.86 18.95
C PHE A 174 -13.37 -6.57 18.09
N ASP A 175 -13.32 -7.91 18.14
CA ASP A 175 -12.37 -8.69 17.35
C ASP A 175 -12.69 -8.54 15.84
N CYS A 176 -11.72 -8.03 15.08
CA CYS A 176 -11.81 -7.86 13.64
C CYS A 176 -11.29 -9.09 12.87
N ALA A 177 -11.38 -9.03 11.54
CA ALA A 177 -10.85 -10.05 10.64
C ALA A 177 -9.33 -10.24 10.78
N ASN A 178 -8.62 -9.18 11.18
CA ASN A 178 -7.18 -9.13 11.37
C ASN A 178 -6.84 -8.34 12.65
N PRO A 179 -5.62 -8.50 13.19
CA PRO A 179 -5.13 -7.63 14.25
C PRO A 179 -5.21 -6.17 13.83
N CYS A 180 -5.67 -5.31 14.74
CA CYS A 180 -5.80 -3.89 14.48
C CYS A 180 -4.63 -3.11 15.07
N GLY A 181 -4.01 -2.23 14.28
CA GLY A 181 -2.92 -1.38 14.75
C GLY A 181 -1.61 -2.12 15.03
N ARG A 182 -0.62 -1.36 15.51
CA ARG A 182 0.75 -1.88 15.74
C ARG A 182 0.85 -2.82 16.93
N ILE A 183 0.03 -2.58 17.96
CA ILE A 183 0.09 -3.30 19.24
C ILE A 183 -1.01 -4.36 19.38
N GLY A 184 -2.00 -4.36 18.47
CA GLY A 184 -3.11 -5.30 18.52
C GLY A 184 -2.68 -6.72 18.23
N LYS A 185 -3.27 -7.67 18.95
CA LYS A 185 -2.98 -9.10 18.86
C LYS A 185 -4.24 -9.92 18.62
N ARG A 186 -5.41 -9.36 18.93
CA ARG A 186 -6.68 -10.06 18.83
C ARG A 186 -7.27 -9.98 17.43
N PHE A 187 -7.81 -11.11 16.98
CA PHE A 187 -8.52 -11.23 15.72
C PHE A 187 -9.40 -12.48 15.75
N LEU A 188 -10.38 -12.54 14.86
CA LEU A 188 -11.25 -13.68 14.73
C LEU A 188 -10.50 -14.88 14.13
N SER A 189 -10.59 -16.02 14.82
CA SER A 189 -9.96 -17.26 14.34
C SER A 189 -10.51 -17.73 12.99
N THR A 190 -9.69 -18.38 12.18
CA THR A 190 -10.13 -19.03 10.92
C THR A 190 -11.34 -19.95 11.12
N LYS A 191 -11.39 -20.65 12.26
CA LYS A 191 -12.50 -21.52 12.64
C LYS A 191 -13.81 -20.76 12.84
N SER A 192 -13.80 -19.58 13.48
CA SER A 192 -15.02 -18.80 13.69
C SER A 192 -15.61 -18.29 12.38
N HIS A 193 -14.76 -17.92 11.41
CA HIS A 193 -15.19 -17.57 10.06
C HIS A 193 -15.98 -18.72 9.40
N ILE A 194 -15.41 -19.93 9.44
CA ILE A 194 -16.02 -21.13 8.83
C ILE A 194 -17.33 -21.51 9.51
N LEU A 195 -17.36 -21.51 10.85
CA LEU A 195 -18.55 -21.89 11.62
C LEU A 195 -19.69 -20.90 11.42
N MET A 196 -19.40 -19.60 11.31
CA MET A 196 -20.42 -18.60 11.02
C MET A 196 -21.00 -18.77 9.60
N MET A 197 -20.14 -19.02 8.62
CA MET A 197 -20.61 -19.36 7.26
C MET A 197 -21.47 -20.63 7.28
N ALA A 198 -21.07 -21.65 8.04
CA ALA A 198 -21.79 -22.92 8.12
C ALA A 198 -23.17 -22.75 8.77
N ALA A 199 -23.29 -21.89 9.79
CA ALA A 199 -24.56 -21.56 10.42
C ALA A 199 -25.54 -20.90 9.44
N ALA A 200 -25.04 -20.06 8.53
CA ALA A 200 -25.87 -19.38 7.52
C ALA A 200 -26.20 -20.26 6.30
N GLN A 201 -25.34 -21.22 5.95
CA GLN A 201 -25.42 -21.99 4.71
C GLN A 201 -26.76 -22.73 4.47
N PRO A 202 -27.45 -23.32 5.48
CA PRO A 202 -28.74 -23.99 5.31
C PRO A 202 -29.86 -23.08 4.76
N PHE A 203 -29.77 -21.78 5.01
CA PHE A 203 -30.78 -20.80 4.59
C PHE A 203 -30.51 -20.21 3.20
N ILE A 204 -29.43 -20.66 2.53
CA ILE A 204 -28.94 -20.07 1.29
C ILE A 204 -28.89 -21.15 0.20
N SER A 205 -29.69 -20.97 -0.84
CA SER A 205 -29.74 -21.88 -2.00
C SER A 205 -28.43 -21.86 -2.80
N GLY A 206 -27.84 -20.67 -2.98
CA GLY A 206 -26.50 -20.49 -3.54
C GLY A 206 -25.36 -20.71 -2.52
N SER A 207 -24.18 -20.20 -2.84
CA SER A 207 -23.01 -20.24 -1.96
C SER A 207 -22.74 -18.90 -1.27
N ILE A 208 -21.80 -18.86 -0.33
CA ILE A 208 -21.35 -17.67 0.39
C ILE A 208 -19.97 -17.29 -0.14
N SER A 209 -19.85 -16.11 -0.75
CA SER A 209 -18.61 -15.57 -1.29
C SER A 209 -17.93 -14.68 -0.25
N LYS A 210 -17.62 -15.28 0.91
CA LYS A 210 -16.89 -14.67 2.02
C LYS A 210 -15.48 -15.25 2.07
N THR A 211 -14.50 -14.41 2.31
CA THR A 211 -13.10 -14.79 2.49
C THR A 211 -12.85 -15.25 3.93
N ILE A 212 -12.12 -16.36 4.04
CA ILE A 212 -11.58 -16.89 5.29
C ILE A 212 -10.12 -16.42 5.37
N ASN A 213 -9.88 -15.41 6.21
CA ASN A 213 -8.55 -14.83 6.38
C ASN A 213 -7.72 -15.69 7.35
N MET A 214 -6.44 -15.83 7.02
CA MET A 214 -5.45 -16.53 7.82
C MET A 214 -4.21 -15.63 7.97
N PRO A 215 -3.54 -15.66 9.13
CA PRO A 215 -2.31 -14.90 9.33
C PRO A 215 -1.20 -15.40 8.39
N ASN A 216 -0.19 -14.56 8.14
CA ASN A 216 0.93 -14.91 7.27
C ASN A 216 1.66 -16.18 7.72
N ALA A 217 1.80 -16.37 9.04
CA ALA A 217 2.43 -17.53 9.65
C ALA A 217 1.62 -18.84 9.52
N ALA A 218 0.41 -18.81 8.95
CA ALA A 218 -0.41 -20.00 8.79
C ALA A 218 0.27 -21.06 7.91
N THR A 219 0.23 -22.30 8.39
CA THR A 219 0.86 -23.48 7.79
C THR A 219 -0.02 -24.10 6.70
N VAL A 220 0.58 -24.99 5.91
CA VAL A 220 -0.13 -25.77 4.89
C VAL A 220 -1.16 -26.70 5.56
N GLU A 221 -0.81 -27.25 6.71
CA GLU A 221 -1.67 -28.10 7.54
C GLU A 221 -2.91 -27.34 8.00
N GLU A 222 -2.76 -26.13 8.53
CA GLU A 222 -3.89 -25.29 8.95
C GLU A 222 -4.81 -24.90 7.77
N CYS A 223 -4.23 -24.68 6.58
CA CYS A 223 -5.01 -24.46 5.36
C CYS A 223 -5.83 -25.71 5.00
N LEU A 224 -5.21 -26.90 5.03
CA LEU A 224 -5.88 -28.18 4.78
C LEU A 224 -7.02 -28.41 5.78
N GLU A 225 -6.77 -28.18 7.07
CA GLU A 225 -7.77 -28.30 8.12
C GLU A 225 -8.96 -27.37 7.89
N SER A 226 -8.72 -26.15 7.43
CA SER A 226 -9.75 -25.17 7.09
C SER A 226 -10.64 -25.64 5.94
N TYR A 227 -10.04 -26.20 4.88
CA TYR A 227 -10.79 -26.84 3.80
C TYR A 227 -11.61 -28.05 4.29
N MET A 228 -11.01 -28.92 5.10
CA MET A 228 -11.68 -30.10 5.64
C MET A 228 -12.83 -29.75 6.57
N LEU A 229 -12.66 -28.74 7.42
CA LEU A 229 -13.72 -28.24 8.29
C LEU A 229 -14.88 -27.66 7.47
N SER A 230 -14.57 -26.90 6.43
CA SER A 230 -15.57 -26.29 5.54
C SER A 230 -16.41 -27.35 4.83
N TRP A 231 -15.75 -28.38 4.30
CA TRP A 231 -16.41 -29.52 3.66
C TRP A 231 -17.29 -30.31 4.64
N LYS A 232 -16.76 -30.66 5.81
CA LYS A 232 -17.51 -31.38 6.87
C LYS A 232 -18.71 -30.58 7.38
N SER A 233 -18.64 -29.25 7.34
CA SER A 233 -19.71 -28.36 7.77
C SER A 233 -20.77 -28.09 6.68
N GLY A 234 -20.64 -28.70 5.50
CA GLY A 234 -21.60 -28.57 4.40
C GLY A 234 -21.52 -27.24 3.65
N LEU A 235 -20.39 -26.52 3.75
CA LEU A 235 -20.17 -25.30 2.97
C LEU A 235 -20.06 -25.63 1.48
N LYS A 236 -20.75 -24.83 0.66
CA LYS A 236 -20.75 -24.99 -0.81
C LYS A 236 -19.53 -24.34 -1.47
N CYS A 237 -18.86 -23.42 -0.79
CA CYS A 237 -17.63 -22.77 -1.23
C CYS A 237 -16.75 -22.46 -0.02
N ASN A 238 -15.44 -22.47 -0.24
CA ASN A 238 -14.44 -21.94 0.67
C ASN A 238 -13.50 -21.07 -0.17
N ALA A 239 -13.48 -19.76 0.12
CA ALA A 239 -12.48 -18.84 -0.40
C ALA A 239 -11.50 -18.54 0.73
N LEU A 240 -10.32 -19.14 0.68
CA LEU A 240 -9.28 -19.00 1.69
C LEU A 240 -8.24 -17.98 1.24
N TYR A 241 -7.83 -17.12 2.15
CA TYR A 241 -6.80 -16.12 1.92
C TYR A 241 -5.80 -16.13 3.07
N ARG A 242 -4.52 -16.35 2.76
CA ARG A 242 -3.42 -16.24 3.71
C ARG A 242 -2.73 -14.91 3.51
N ASP A 243 -2.60 -14.13 4.57
CA ASP A 243 -1.95 -12.83 4.53
C ASP A 243 -0.52 -12.94 3.96
N GLY A 244 -0.13 -12.01 3.09
CA GLY A 244 1.14 -12.09 2.37
C GLY A 244 1.20 -13.10 1.21
N SER A 245 0.12 -13.83 0.89
CA SER A 245 0.13 -14.82 -0.21
C SER A 245 -0.15 -14.23 -1.60
N LYS A 246 -0.33 -12.91 -1.71
CA LYS A 246 -0.44 -12.15 -2.95
C LYS A 246 0.51 -10.96 -2.85
N LEU A 247 1.15 -10.63 -3.98
CA LEU A 247 2.00 -9.45 -4.14
C LEU A 247 1.12 -8.21 -3.94
N SER A 248 0.29 -7.83 -4.91
CA SER A 248 -0.70 -6.75 -4.70
C SER A 248 -1.88 -7.19 -3.82
N GLN A 249 -2.09 -6.50 -2.69
CA GLN A 249 -3.22 -6.71 -1.77
C GLN A 249 -4.00 -5.42 -1.60
N PRO A 250 -5.34 -5.42 -1.82
CA PRO A 250 -6.14 -4.22 -1.57
C PRO A 250 -6.19 -3.80 -0.10
N LEU A 251 -5.91 -4.72 0.83
CA LEU A 251 -6.07 -4.56 2.27
C LEU A 251 -5.05 -5.47 2.97
N ASN A 252 -3.97 -4.90 3.52
CA ASN A 252 -2.93 -5.63 4.25
C ASN A 252 -2.93 -5.20 5.73
N ALA A 253 -2.92 -6.18 6.65
CA ALA A 253 -2.97 -5.93 8.09
C ALA A 253 -1.74 -5.17 8.63
N SER A 254 -0.63 -5.23 7.89
CA SER A 254 0.64 -4.60 8.23
C SER A 254 0.94 -3.32 7.43
N VAL A 255 0.07 -2.97 6.48
CA VAL A 255 0.25 -1.79 5.62
C VAL A 255 -0.98 -0.90 5.75
N LEU A 256 -0.93 0.01 6.71
CA LEU A 256 -1.70 1.26 6.72
C LEU A 256 -1.05 2.32 5.79
N LEU A 257 -0.33 1.88 4.75
CA LEU A 257 0.09 2.74 3.65
C LEU A 257 -1.00 2.65 2.57
N GLY A 258 -1.37 3.79 2.00
CA GLY A 258 -2.50 3.88 1.06
C GLY A 258 -2.39 2.93 -0.15
N ASP A 259 -3.49 2.83 -0.89
CA ASP A 259 -3.79 1.97 -2.06
C ASP A 259 -2.77 1.94 -3.23
N ASP A 260 -1.61 2.57 -3.11
CA ASP A 260 -0.67 2.77 -4.21
C ASP A 260 0.74 2.16 -3.96
N ALA A 261 0.93 1.11 -3.15
CA ALA A 261 2.26 0.46 -2.99
C ALA A 261 2.56 -0.55 -4.12
N ASP A 262 3.78 -0.55 -4.66
CA ASP A 262 4.21 -1.39 -5.79
C ASP A 262 4.54 -2.84 -5.36
N ASP A 263 4.46 -3.81 -6.29
CA ASP A 263 4.54 -5.26 -6.00
C ASP A 263 5.90 -5.71 -5.38
N ASP A 264 6.99 -5.03 -5.73
CA ASP A 264 8.34 -5.28 -5.18
C ASP A 264 8.53 -4.69 -3.76
N ASP A 265 7.70 -3.71 -3.37
CA ASP A 265 7.73 -3.13 -2.02
C ASP A 265 7.22 -4.10 -0.96
N ILE A 266 6.40 -5.07 -1.39
CA ILE A 266 5.73 -6.02 -0.53
C ILE A 266 6.67 -7.20 -0.22
N GLU A 267 7.55 -7.60 -1.15
CA GLU A 267 8.54 -8.66 -0.91
C GLU A 267 9.57 -8.30 0.18
N ALA A 268 10.11 -7.07 0.17
CA ALA A 268 11.13 -6.64 1.14
C ALA A 268 10.60 -6.55 2.59
N VAL A 269 9.32 -6.19 2.77
CA VAL A 269 8.66 -6.06 4.08
C VAL A 269 8.26 -7.43 4.65
N VAL A 270 8.01 -8.42 3.79
CA VAL A 270 7.53 -9.75 4.18
C VAL A 270 8.65 -10.62 4.80
N GLU A 271 9.92 -10.47 4.40
CA GLU A 271 11.02 -11.30 4.90
C GLU A 271 11.69 -10.82 6.21
N SER A 272 11.40 -9.61 6.68
CA SER A 272 12.09 -9.00 7.84
C SER A 272 11.41 -9.28 9.20
N PRO A 273 12.16 -9.42 10.32
CA PRO A 273 11.61 -9.54 11.67
C PRO A 273 10.76 -8.32 12.08
N ASN A 274 9.70 -8.55 12.87
CA ASN A 274 8.68 -7.56 13.25
C ASN A 274 9.18 -6.21 13.80
N ALA A 275 10.41 -6.15 14.33
CA ALA A 275 11.00 -4.90 14.85
C ALA A 275 11.57 -3.98 13.74
N GLU A 276 11.95 -4.53 12.58
CA GLU A 276 12.56 -3.81 11.46
C GLU A 276 11.53 -3.40 10.37
N ARG A 277 10.30 -3.94 10.43
CA ARG A 277 9.19 -3.55 9.54
C ARG A 277 8.75 -2.10 9.72
N ALA A 278 8.91 -1.52 10.91
CA ALA A 278 8.51 -0.15 11.21
C ALA A 278 9.45 0.91 10.60
N SER A 279 10.74 0.59 10.40
CA SER A 279 11.70 1.48 9.75
C SER A 279 11.59 1.43 8.22
N GLN A 280 11.32 0.26 7.64
CA GLN A 280 11.20 0.11 6.18
C GLN A 280 9.90 0.70 5.61
N VAL A 281 8.82 0.70 6.40
CA VAL A 281 7.56 1.40 6.08
C VAL A 281 7.73 2.92 6.08
N ALA A 282 8.72 3.45 6.82
CA ALA A 282 9.04 4.87 6.86
C ALA A 282 9.95 5.31 5.69
N GLU A 283 10.84 4.43 5.22
CA GLU A 283 11.72 4.69 4.07
C GLU A 283 10.96 5.00 2.77
N LYS A 284 9.90 4.24 2.46
CA LYS A 284 9.26 4.29 1.12
C LYS A 284 8.20 5.37 0.92
N ILE A 285 7.69 6.00 1.98
CA ILE A 285 6.83 7.21 1.82
C ILE A 285 7.66 8.41 1.33
N VAL A 286 8.96 8.44 1.65
CA VAL A 286 9.83 9.57 1.33
C VAL A 286 10.11 9.66 -0.18
N GLU A 287 10.14 8.55 -0.91
CA GLU A 287 10.32 8.59 -2.37
C GLU A 287 9.16 9.29 -3.10
N ARG A 288 7.91 9.11 -2.66
CA ARG A 288 6.75 9.61 -3.43
C ARG A 288 6.36 11.07 -3.22
N ILE A 289 6.94 11.78 -2.25
CA ILE A 289 6.79 13.24 -2.17
C ILE A 289 7.89 13.94 -3.00
N VAL A 290 8.97 13.24 -3.36
CA VAL A 290 10.14 13.82 -4.04
C VAL A 290 10.07 13.73 -5.56
N GLU A 291 9.20 12.89 -6.15
CA GLU A 291 8.96 12.87 -7.59
C GLU A 291 8.05 14.01 -8.10
N ARG A 292 8.41 15.24 -7.81
CA ARG A 292 8.05 16.35 -8.69
C ARG A 292 9.13 17.41 -8.64
N VAL A 293 10.22 17.09 -9.32
CA VAL A 293 10.83 17.88 -10.40
C VAL A 293 12.18 17.21 -10.68
N VAL A 294 12.18 16.17 -11.50
CA VAL A 294 13.41 15.83 -12.21
C VAL A 294 13.65 17.00 -13.17
N PRO A 295 14.80 17.70 -13.12
CA PRO A 295 15.09 18.72 -14.12
C PRO A 295 15.02 18.03 -15.48
N MET A 296 14.12 18.51 -16.34
CA MET A 296 13.86 17.96 -17.67
C MET A 296 15.20 17.80 -18.41
N LYS A 297 15.72 16.57 -18.45
CA LYS A 297 16.96 16.27 -19.20
C LYS A 297 16.75 16.75 -20.62
N GLU A 298 17.72 17.48 -21.18
CA GLU A 298 17.66 17.83 -22.60
C GLU A 298 17.57 16.55 -23.42
N ARG A 299 16.68 16.54 -24.42
CA ARG A 299 16.44 15.36 -25.26
C ARG A 299 17.75 14.89 -25.89
N ASN A 300 18.21 13.70 -25.48
CA ASN A 300 19.36 13.05 -26.08
C ASN A 300 18.96 12.46 -27.44
N ARG A 301 19.42 13.06 -28.53
CA ARG A 301 19.06 12.60 -29.88
C ARG A 301 19.99 11.50 -30.33
N LEU A 302 19.42 10.44 -30.92
CA LEU A 302 20.22 9.37 -31.50
C LEU A 302 21.03 9.85 -32.72
N PRO A 303 22.21 9.25 -32.95
CA PRO A 303 22.98 9.47 -34.16
C PRO A 303 22.21 9.11 -35.44
N MET A 304 22.52 9.80 -36.54
CA MET A 304 21.92 9.55 -37.86
C MET A 304 22.16 8.13 -38.37
N ARG A 305 23.27 7.50 -37.96
CA ARG A 305 23.59 6.10 -38.21
C ARG A 305 23.80 5.41 -36.87
N ARG A 306 23.03 4.35 -36.61
CA ARG A 306 22.99 3.64 -35.33
C ARG A 306 22.86 2.14 -35.55
N LYS A 307 23.21 1.39 -34.52
CA LYS A 307 22.98 -0.06 -34.45
C LYS A 307 21.57 -0.32 -33.90
N GLY A 308 21.16 -1.58 -33.97
CA GLY A 308 19.86 -2.06 -33.57
C GLY A 308 19.59 -3.41 -34.21
N TYR A 309 18.56 -4.10 -33.73
CA TYR A 309 18.13 -5.38 -34.28
C TYR A 309 16.70 -5.30 -34.81
N THR A 310 16.31 -6.34 -35.53
CA THR A 310 14.92 -6.53 -35.97
C THR A 310 14.49 -7.93 -35.55
N GLN A 311 13.54 -8.00 -34.64
CA GLN A 311 12.93 -9.23 -34.19
C GLN A 311 11.56 -9.41 -34.84
N LYS A 312 11.39 -10.54 -35.53
CA LYS A 312 10.10 -10.93 -36.12
C LYS A 312 9.49 -12.03 -35.28
N ALA A 313 8.29 -11.79 -34.77
CA ALA A 313 7.53 -12.79 -34.05
C ALA A 313 6.07 -12.85 -34.51
N THR A 314 5.37 -13.89 -34.07
CA THR A 314 3.92 -14.01 -34.21
C THR A 314 3.33 -14.23 -32.83
N VAL A 315 2.43 -13.36 -32.39
CA VAL A 315 1.75 -13.41 -31.08
C VAL A 315 0.27 -13.69 -31.34
N GLY A 316 -0.26 -14.80 -30.84
CA GLY A 316 -1.69 -15.13 -31.00
C GLY A 316 -2.13 -15.25 -32.47
N GLY A 317 -1.22 -15.56 -33.39
CA GLY A 317 -1.47 -15.60 -34.84
C GLY A 317 -1.22 -14.28 -35.58
N HIS A 318 -0.87 -13.19 -34.88
CA HIS A 318 -0.60 -11.87 -35.45
C HIS A 318 0.89 -11.61 -35.58
N LYS A 319 1.34 -11.20 -36.78
CA LYS A 319 2.77 -10.96 -37.04
C LYS A 319 3.18 -9.57 -36.54
N VAL A 320 4.22 -9.55 -35.72
CA VAL A 320 4.81 -8.33 -35.13
C VAL A 320 6.28 -8.27 -35.51
N PHE A 321 6.74 -7.09 -35.91
CA PHE A 321 8.15 -6.78 -36.16
C PHE A 321 8.55 -5.67 -35.19
N LEU A 322 9.44 -6.00 -34.26
CA LEU A 322 10.08 -5.05 -33.36
C LEU A 322 11.42 -4.66 -33.98
N ARG A 323 11.67 -3.36 -34.17
CA ARG A 323 13.00 -2.85 -34.52
C ARG A 323 13.48 -1.89 -33.45
N THR A 324 14.77 -1.95 -33.13
CA THR A 324 15.39 -1.07 -32.13
C THR A 324 16.38 -0.12 -32.76
N GLY A 325 16.65 0.99 -32.07
CA GLY A 325 17.79 1.87 -32.33
C GLY A 325 18.58 2.09 -31.05
N GLU A 326 19.88 1.88 -31.12
CA GLU A 326 20.81 1.89 -29.98
C GLU A 326 21.70 3.13 -30.00
N TYR A 327 22.10 3.58 -28.81
CA TYR A 327 23.21 4.52 -28.63
C TYR A 327 24.57 3.82 -28.79
N GLY A 328 25.64 4.60 -28.82
CA GLY A 328 27.00 4.07 -29.01
C GLY A 328 27.49 3.17 -27.87
N ASP A 329 26.88 3.28 -26.70
CA ASP A 329 27.14 2.46 -25.51
C ASP A 329 26.32 1.16 -25.47
N GLY A 330 25.43 0.93 -26.43
CA GLY A 330 24.54 -0.23 -26.50
C GLY A 330 23.21 -0.05 -25.77
N SER A 331 22.96 1.10 -25.12
CA SER A 331 21.66 1.39 -24.53
C SER A 331 20.59 1.65 -25.60
N ILE A 332 19.34 1.30 -25.31
CA ILE A 332 18.23 1.52 -26.24
C ILE A 332 17.77 2.98 -26.25
N GLY A 333 17.53 3.54 -27.43
CA GLY A 333 17.03 4.91 -27.58
C GLY A 333 15.74 5.04 -28.38
N GLU A 334 15.34 4.02 -29.14
CA GLU A 334 14.07 4.02 -29.86
C GLU A 334 13.60 2.60 -30.22
N ILE A 335 12.29 2.47 -30.38
CA ILE A 335 11.63 1.26 -30.86
C ILE A 335 10.66 1.57 -32.00
N PHE A 336 10.48 0.61 -32.89
CA PHE A 336 9.47 0.63 -33.94
C PHE A 336 8.70 -0.67 -33.93
N ILE A 337 7.38 -0.55 -34.11
CA ILE A 337 6.46 -1.69 -34.07
C ILE A 337 5.70 -1.71 -35.39
N ASP A 338 5.96 -2.74 -36.19
CA ASP A 338 5.27 -2.98 -37.46
C ASP A 338 4.39 -4.22 -37.37
N MET A 339 3.16 -4.09 -37.86
CA MET A 339 2.18 -5.19 -37.87
C MET A 339 1.49 -5.33 -39.21
N HIS A 340 1.29 -6.58 -39.65
CA HIS A 340 0.58 -6.91 -40.88
C HIS A 340 -0.83 -7.45 -40.61
N LYS A 341 -1.78 -7.04 -41.45
CA LYS A 341 -3.20 -7.46 -41.44
C LYS A 341 -4.06 -6.88 -40.30
N GLU A 342 -3.54 -5.94 -39.52
CA GLU A 342 -4.34 -5.15 -38.58
C GLU A 342 -5.08 -3.99 -39.25
N GLY A 343 -6.19 -3.57 -38.65
CA GLY A 343 -6.91 -2.37 -39.04
C GLY A 343 -6.01 -1.13 -39.00
N ALA A 344 -6.27 -0.16 -39.88
CA ALA A 344 -5.46 1.07 -39.99
C ALA A 344 -5.37 1.83 -38.66
N ALA A 345 -6.46 1.86 -37.87
CA ALA A 345 -6.49 2.51 -36.57
C ALA A 345 -5.50 1.87 -35.57
N PHE A 346 -5.47 0.54 -35.48
CA PHE A 346 -4.59 -0.18 -34.56
C PHE A 346 -3.11 0.00 -34.95
N ARG A 347 -2.80 -0.05 -36.25
CA ARG A 347 -1.44 0.22 -36.75
C ARG A 347 -0.97 1.63 -36.41
N SER A 348 -1.82 2.63 -36.63
CA SER A 348 -1.49 4.02 -36.29
C SER A 348 -1.27 4.20 -34.78
N LEU A 349 -2.10 3.57 -33.94
CA LEU A 349 -1.96 3.61 -32.49
C LEU A 349 -0.63 2.98 -32.04
N MET A 350 -0.27 1.80 -32.56
CA MET A 350 1.00 1.14 -32.24
C MET A 350 2.22 1.97 -32.68
N ASN A 351 2.13 2.66 -33.81
CA ASN A 351 3.19 3.57 -34.26
C ASN A 351 3.30 4.80 -33.33
N SER A 352 2.17 5.43 -32.97
CA SER A 352 2.16 6.53 -32.01
C SER A 352 2.68 6.12 -30.63
N PHE A 353 2.36 4.90 -30.20
CA PHE A 353 2.87 4.32 -28.97
C PHE A 353 4.39 4.12 -29.03
N ALA A 354 4.91 3.49 -30.09
CA ALA A 354 6.35 3.30 -30.28
C ALA A 354 7.12 4.63 -30.29
N MET A 355 6.55 5.68 -30.90
CA MET A 355 7.09 7.03 -30.87
C MET A 355 7.13 7.63 -29.46
N ALA A 356 6.08 7.42 -28.66
CA ALA A 356 6.03 7.92 -27.28
C ALA A 356 7.09 7.27 -26.39
N ILE A 357 7.25 5.93 -26.49
CA ILE A 357 8.29 5.20 -25.76
C ILE A 357 9.69 5.66 -26.18
N SER A 358 9.92 5.78 -27.50
CA SER A 358 11.19 6.29 -28.02
C SER A 358 11.50 7.70 -27.52
N LEU A 359 10.48 8.55 -27.41
CA LEU A 359 10.65 9.89 -26.86
C LEU A 359 11.01 9.83 -25.38
N GLY A 360 10.34 9.00 -24.58
CA GLY A 360 10.64 8.81 -23.17
C GLY A 360 12.08 8.33 -22.92
N LEU A 361 12.52 7.31 -23.67
CA LEU A 361 13.91 6.82 -23.63
C LEU A 361 14.91 7.94 -23.96
N GLN A 362 14.61 8.81 -24.93
CA GLN A 362 15.47 9.96 -25.29
C GLN A 362 15.47 11.08 -24.24
N TYR A 363 14.46 11.17 -23.39
CA TYR A 363 14.43 12.07 -22.23
C TYR A 363 15.02 11.42 -20.96
N GLY A 364 15.51 10.18 -21.07
CA GLY A 364 16.22 9.50 -20.01
C GLY A 364 15.33 8.74 -19.03
N VAL A 365 14.10 8.40 -19.43
CA VAL A 365 13.29 7.41 -18.70
C VAL A 365 13.98 6.05 -18.83
N PRO A 366 14.28 5.36 -17.71
CA PRO A 366 14.87 4.01 -17.74
C PRO A 366 13.98 3.03 -18.52
N LEU A 367 14.59 2.02 -19.17
CA LEU A 367 13.84 0.98 -19.85
C LEU A 367 12.98 0.16 -18.86
N GLU A 368 13.53 -0.09 -17.66
CA GLU A 368 12.90 -0.84 -16.56
C GLU A 368 11.50 -0.29 -16.23
N GLU A 369 11.37 1.03 -16.07
CA GLU A 369 10.07 1.70 -15.86
C GLU A 369 9.00 1.34 -16.91
N PHE A 370 9.42 1.23 -18.17
CA PHE A 370 8.49 0.82 -19.23
C PHE A 370 8.24 -0.69 -19.24
N VAL A 371 9.23 -1.50 -18.86
CA VAL A 371 9.05 -2.94 -18.70
C VAL A 371 8.02 -3.20 -17.61
N ASP A 372 8.15 -2.56 -16.46
CA ASP A 372 7.25 -2.73 -15.33
C ASP A 372 5.83 -2.24 -15.65
N ALA A 373 5.72 -1.10 -16.34
CA ALA A 373 4.42 -0.55 -16.73
C ALA A 373 3.66 -1.41 -17.75
N PHE A 374 4.35 -2.14 -18.63
CA PHE A 374 3.72 -2.76 -19.81
C PHE A 374 3.86 -4.29 -19.90
N ALA A 375 4.81 -4.90 -19.18
CA ALA A 375 4.86 -6.35 -19.05
C ALA A 375 3.58 -6.88 -18.39
N PHE A 376 3.13 -8.05 -18.82
CA PHE A 376 1.93 -8.72 -18.34
C PHE A 376 0.60 -7.99 -18.50
N THR A 377 0.59 -6.85 -19.20
CA THR A 377 -0.65 -6.19 -19.65
C THR A 377 -1.47 -7.16 -20.51
N ARG A 378 -2.79 -7.17 -20.32
CA ARG A 378 -3.73 -8.15 -20.91
C ARG A 378 -4.70 -7.50 -21.88
N PHE A 379 -4.54 -7.79 -23.16
CA PHE A 379 -5.50 -7.46 -24.22
C PHE A 379 -5.15 -8.20 -25.52
N GLU A 380 -6.10 -8.32 -26.43
CA GLU A 380 -5.89 -8.96 -27.74
C GLU A 380 -5.10 -8.03 -28.69
N PRO A 381 -4.18 -8.56 -29.52
CA PRO A 381 -3.82 -9.97 -29.66
C PRO A 381 -2.98 -10.56 -28.52
N CYS A 382 -3.36 -11.74 -28.05
CA CYS A 382 -2.64 -12.50 -27.02
C CYS A 382 -2.55 -13.99 -27.39
N GLY A 383 -1.61 -14.72 -26.78
CA GLY A 383 -1.50 -16.17 -26.93
C GLY A 383 -0.07 -16.64 -27.20
N MET A 384 0.04 -17.75 -27.93
CA MET A 384 1.33 -18.38 -28.21
C MET A 384 2.21 -17.50 -29.09
N VAL A 385 3.48 -17.42 -28.71
CA VAL A 385 4.52 -16.66 -29.41
C VAL A 385 5.39 -17.62 -30.20
N THR A 386 5.59 -17.31 -31.48
CA THR A 386 6.48 -18.07 -32.37
C THR A 386 7.46 -17.15 -33.07
N GLY A 387 8.66 -17.64 -33.37
CA GLY A 387 9.75 -16.85 -33.95
C GLY A 387 10.63 -16.13 -32.92
N ASN A 388 10.36 -16.31 -31.62
CA ASN A 388 11.20 -15.84 -30.52
C ASN A 388 11.75 -17.06 -29.73
N ASP A 389 13.01 -17.01 -29.35
CA ASP A 389 13.69 -18.12 -28.69
C ASP A 389 13.40 -18.21 -27.19
N ALA A 390 13.20 -17.08 -26.51
CA ALA A 390 12.94 -17.01 -25.07
C ALA A 390 11.44 -16.98 -24.73
N ILE A 391 10.67 -16.13 -25.41
CA ILE A 391 9.28 -15.86 -25.06
C ILE A 391 8.36 -16.78 -25.89
N LYS A 392 7.64 -17.68 -25.20
CA LYS A 392 6.73 -18.68 -25.83
C LYS A 392 5.25 -18.35 -25.70
N MET A 393 4.87 -17.48 -24.76
CA MET A 393 3.50 -17.05 -24.51
C MET A 393 3.47 -15.58 -24.14
N ALA A 394 2.44 -14.85 -24.56
CA ALA A 394 2.22 -13.46 -24.19
C ALA A 394 0.74 -13.13 -23.95
N THR A 395 0.49 -12.25 -22.99
CA THR A 395 -0.84 -11.78 -22.60
C THR A 395 -1.32 -10.57 -23.41
N SER A 396 -0.42 -9.93 -24.13
CA SER A 396 -0.70 -8.92 -25.16
C SER A 396 0.53 -8.74 -26.06
N ILE A 397 0.40 -7.89 -27.09
CA ILE A 397 1.55 -7.48 -27.93
C ILE A 397 2.53 -6.61 -27.15
N LEU A 398 2.04 -5.73 -26.28
CA LEU A 398 2.91 -4.87 -25.47
C LEU A 398 3.69 -5.68 -24.45
N ASP A 399 3.01 -6.62 -23.79
CA ASP A 399 3.65 -7.60 -22.91
C ASP A 399 4.78 -8.36 -23.61
N TYR A 400 4.55 -8.85 -24.85
CA TYR A 400 5.61 -9.48 -25.64
C TYR A 400 6.79 -8.53 -25.92
N ILE A 401 6.51 -7.30 -26.35
CA ILE A 401 7.55 -6.34 -26.74
C ILE A 401 8.42 -5.98 -25.55
N PHE A 402 7.84 -5.64 -24.41
CA PHE A 402 8.61 -5.20 -23.26
C PHE A 402 9.38 -6.33 -22.59
N ARG A 403 8.83 -7.54 -22.55
CA ARG A 403 9.62 -8.71 -22.14
C ARG A 403 10.75 -9.03 -23.12
N GLU A 404 10.57 -8.80 -24.41
CA GLU A 404 11.65 -9.00 -25.39
C GLU A 404 12.76 -7.96 -25.23
N LEU A 405 12.39 -6.70 -24.96
CA LEU A 405 13.35 -5.65 -24.67
C LEU A 405 14.12 -5.94 -23.38
N ALA A 406 13.45 -6.37 -22.32
CA ALA A 406 14.06 -6.75 -21.04
C ALA A 406 15.00 -7.97 -21.14
N VAL A 407 14.78 -8.86 -22.11
CA VAL A 407 15.70 -9.98 -22.37
C VAL A 407 16.92 -9.52 -23.19
N SER A 408 16.77 -8.46 -23.99
CA SER A 408 17.78 -8.04 -24.97
C SER A 408 18.70 -6.92 -24.47
N TYR A 409 18.24 -6.12 -23.52
CA TYR A 409 18.96 -5.03 -22.86
C TYR A 409 18.87 -5.23 -21.36
#